data_AF-A0A9Q0QGD2-F1
#
_entry.id   AF-A0A9Q0QGD2-F1
#
_cell.length_a   1.000
_cell.length_b   1.000
_cell.length_c   1.000
_cell.angle_alpha   90.00
_cell.angle_beta   90.00
_cell.angle_gamma   90.00
#
_symmetry.space_group_name_H-M   'P 1'
#
loop_
_entity.id
_entity.type
_entity.pdbx_description
1 polymer ?
#
loop_
_entity_poly.entity_id
_entity_poly.type
_entity_poly.pdbx_seq_one_letter_code
_entity_poly.pdbx_strand_id
1 'polypeptide(L)'
;MKEPTETNNGGALPSLPPQALLERLKDYGQEDVFALWDELSPGERELLVKDIESLDLPRLNRIIRCSLRSQGLPVAAIEPVTENTVSTVEERTIEEKERWWKIGIESNL
;
A
#
# COMPACT_ATOMS: atom_id res chain seq x y z
N MET A 1 -39.16 -37.33 -0.07
CA MET A 1 -38.57 -36.70 -1.26
C MET A 1 -37.36 -35.88 -0.83
N LYS A 2 -36.16 -36.25 -1.27
CA LYS A 2 -35.00 -35.35 -1.34
C LYS A 2 -34.59 -35.34 -2.81
N GLU A 3 -34.71 -34.20 -3.47
CA GLU A 3 -34.21 -34.02 -4.83
C GLU A 3 -32.68 -34.06 -4.82
N PRO A 4 -32.04 -34.71 -5.81
CA PRO A 4 -30.60 -34.59 -6.04
C PRO A 4 -30.33 -33.37 -6.93
N THR A 5 -29.61 -32.38 -6.41
CA THR A 5 -29.05 -31.30 -7.24
C THR A 5 -27.87 -31.84 -8.02
N GLU A 6 -28.12 -32.22 -9.27
CA GLU A 6 -27.08 -32.32 -10.29
C GLU A 6 -26.52 -30.93 -10.58
N THR A 7 -25.31 -30.63 -10.10
CA THR A 7 -24.50 -29.54 -10.65
C THR A 7 -23.37 -30.17 -11.44
N ASN A 8 -23.71 -30.44 -12.70
CA ASN A 8 -22.79 -30.78 -13.77
C ASN A 8 -21.92 -29.54 -14.09
N ASN A 9 -20.87 -29.31 -13.31
CA ASN A 9 -19.81 -28.37 -13.69
C ASN A 9 -18.82 -29.11 -14.59
N GLY A 10 -19.08 -29.04 -15.89
CA GLY A 10 -18.15 -29.45 -16.93
C GLY A 10 -16.79 -28.79 -16.72
N GLY A 11 -15.74 -29.61 -16.81
CA GLY A 11 -14.37 -29.21 -16.54
C GLY A 11 -13.92 -28.03 -17.39
N ALA A 12 -13.89 -26.84 -16.78
CA ALA A 12 -13.06 -25.77 -17.28
C ALA A 12 -11.62 -26.15 -16.94
N LEU A 13 -10.79 -26.34 -17.97
CA LEU A 13 -9.34 -26.43 -17.81
C LEU A 13 -8.87 -25.28 -16.89
N PRO A 14 -7.84 -25.49 -16.05
CA PRO A 14 -7.24 -24.37 -15.33
C PRO A 14 -6.84 -23.31 -16.35
N SER A 15 -7.50 -22.15 -16.31
CA SER A 15 -7.14 -21.00 -17.14
C SER A 15 -5.68 -20.67 -16.83
N LEU A 16 -4.79 -20.61 -17.83
CA LEU A 16 -3.39 -20.27 -17.58
C LEU A 16 -3.28 -18.85 -16.99
N PRO A 17 -2.27 -18.58 -16.14
CA PRO A 17 -2.03 -17.24 -15.62
C PRO A 17 -1.80 -16.23 -16.76
N PRO A 18 -2.24 -14.97 -16.63
CA PRO A 18 -2.08 -13.98 -17.69
C PRO A 18 -0.61 -13.74 -18.05
N GLN A 19 -0.24 -14.07 -19.29
CA GLN A 19 1.14 -14.01 -19.78
C GLN A 19 1.75 -12.61 -19.67
N ALA A 20 0.97 -11.56 -19.94
CA ALA A 20 1.43 -10.18 -19.82
C ALA A 20 1.83 -9.81 -18.38
N LEU A 21 1.13 -10.34 -17.37
CA LEU A 21 1.46 -10.12 -15.96
C LEU A 21 2.68 -10.92 -15.54
N LEU A 22 2.81 -12.15 -16.03
CA LEU A 22 4.00 -12.99 -15.81
C LEU A 22 5.27 -12.30 -16.32
N GLU A 23 5.24 -11.78 -17.56
CA GLU A 23 6.36 -11.06 -18.15
C GLU A 23 6.71 -9.80 -17.35
N ARG A 24 5.68 -9.05 -16.93
CA ARG A 24 5.87 -7.85 -16.11
C ARG A 24 6.46 -8.19 -14.73
N LEU A 25 6.03 -9.27 -14.09
CA LEU A 25 6.53 -9.68 -12.76
C LEU A 25 7.93 -10.29 -12.83
N LYS A 26 8.27 -10.95 -13.95
CA LYS A 26 9.60 -11.50 -14.21
C LYS A 26 10.69 -10.43 -14.18
N ASP A 27 10.40 -9.22 -14.70
CA ASP A 27 11.33 -8.10 -14.64
C ASP A 27 11.67 -7.66 -13.20
N TYR A 28 10.86 -8.07 -12.22
CA TYR A 28 11.05 -7.81 -10.79
C TYR A 28 11.41 -9.06 -9.98
N GLY A 29 11.55 -10.23 -10.62
CA GLY A 29 11.81 -11.51 -9.93
C GLY A 29 10.68 -11.94 -9.01
N GLN A 30 9.43 -11.68 -9.40
CA GLN A 30 8.22 -11.99 -8.61
C GLN A 30 7.29 -12.99 -9.32
N GLU A 31 7.83 -13.85 -10.17
CA GLU A 31 7.08 -14.91 -10.87
C GLU A 31 6.38 -15.89 -9.93
N ASP A 32 6.92 -16.07 -8.72
CA ASP A 32 6.39 -16.98 -7.69
C ASP A 32 4.98 -16.60 -7.20
N VAL A 33 4.50 -15.39 -7.52
CA VAL A 33 3.12 -14.97 -7.23
C VAL A 33 2.09 -15.92 -7.84
N PHE A 34 2.42 -16.59 -8.95
CA PHE A 34 1.54 -17.57 -9.60
C PHE A 34 1.87 -19.04 -9.24
N ALA A 35 2.73 -19.30 -8.25
CA ALA A 35 3.16 -20.66 -7.90
C ALA A 35 2.00 -21.59 -7.51
N LEU A 36 0.94 -21.05 -6.90
CA LEU A 36 -0.24 -21.80 -6.46
C LEU A 36 -1.47 -21.55 -7.35
N TRP A 37 -1.27 -21.09 -8.58
CA TRP A 37 -2.35 -20.66 -9.47
C TRP A 37 -3.37 -21.78 -9.77
N ASP A 38 -2.90 -23.01 -9.90
CA ASP A 38 -3.76 -24.18 -10.15
C ASP A 38 -4.64 -24.54 -8.95
N GLU A 39 -4.25 -24.13 -7.73
CA GLU A 39 -4.98 -24.36 -6.49
C GLU A 39 -6.07 -23.31 -6.24
N LEU A 40 -6.01 -22.16 -6.93
CA LEU A 40 -6.99 -21.08 -6.79
C LEU A 40 -8.30 -21.39 -7.51
N SER A 41 -9.42 -21.04 -6.88
CA SER A 41 -10.72 -21.00 -7.53
C SER A 41 -10.79 -19.90 -8.61
N PRO A 42 -11.71 -19.98 -9.58
CA PRO A 42 -11.82 -18.97 -10.64
C PRO A 42 -12.00 -17.53 -10.12
N GLY A 43 -12.77 -17.34 -9.03
CA GLY A 43 -12.96 -16.02 -8.43
C GLY A 43 -11.69 -15.49 -7.73
N GLU A 44 -10.91 -16.37 -7.10
CA GLU A 44 -9.63 -16.00 -6.50
C GLU A 44 -8.58 -15.64 -7.56
N ARG A 45 -8.59 -16.33 -8.69
CA ARG A 45 -7.76 -16.00 -9.86
C ARG A 45 -8.07 -14.60 -10.39
N GLU A 46 -9.34 -14.27 -10.57
CA GLU A 46 -9.79 -12.94 -11.01
C GLU A 46 -9.36 -11.84 -10.02
N LEU A 47 -9.51 -12.11 -8.72
CA LEU A 47 -9.10 -11.18 -7.67
C LEU A 47 -7.57 -10.95 -7.69
N LEU A 48 -6.78 -12.02 -7.76
CA LEU A 48 -5.33 -11.93 -7.81
C LEU A 48 -4.85 -11.11 -9.02
N VAL A 49 -5.44 -11.35 -10.19
CA VAL A 49 -5.12 -10.60 -11.42
C VAL A 49 -5.42 -9.12 -11.24
N LYS A 50 -6.62 -8.79 -10.74
CA LYS A 50 -7.03 -7.40 -10.49
C LYS A 50 -6.11 -6.70 -9.49
N ASP A 51 -5.73 -7.39 -8.42
CA ASP A 51 -4.84 -6.85 -7.40
C ASP A 51 -3.46 -6.55 -8.01
N ILE A 52 -2.87 -7.49 -8.74
CA ILE A 52 -1.57 -7.32 -9.42
C ILE A 52 -1.64 -6.18 -10.45
N GLU A 53 -2.72 -6.05 -11.22
CA GLU A 53 -2.91 -4.98 -12.20
C GLU A 53 -2.94 -3.59 -11.56
N SER A 54 -3.51 -3.49 -10.36
CA SER A 54 -3.58 -2.23 -9.61
C SER A 54 -2.23 -1.77 -9.03
N LEU A 55 -1.22 -2.64 -8.98
CA LEU A 55 0.09 -2.34 -8.40
C LEU A 55 1.01 -1.59 -9.36
N ASP A 56 1.60 -0.52 -8.85
CA ASP A 56 2.76 0.15 -9.45
C ASP A 56 4.05 -0.56 -9.01
N LEU A 57 4.40 -1.63 -9.73
CA LEU A 57 5.60 -2.44 -9.50
C LEU A 57 6.91 -1.62 -9.53
N PRO A 58 7.13 -0.69 -10.49
CA PRO A 58 8.31 0.19 -10.47
C PRO A 58 8.44 0.99 -9.17
N ARG A 59 7.34 1.60 -8.69
CA ARG A 59 7.34 2.37 -7.46
C ARG A 59 7.60 1.49 -6.24
N LEU A 60 6.98 0.31 -6.17
CA LEU A 60 7.18 -0.64 -5.07
C LEU A 60 8.64 -1.10 -5.00
N ASN A 61 9.24 -1.47 -6.12
CA ASN A 61 10.65 -1.87 -6.20
C ASN A 61 11.58 -0.75 -5.72
N ARG A 62 11.30 0.51 -6.11
CA ARG A 62 12.06 1.67 -5.63
C ARG A 62 11.94 1.85 -4.12
N ILE A 63 10.73 1.76 -3.57
CA ILE A 63 10.48 1.89 -2.12
C ILE A 63 11.25 0.81 -1.37
N ILE A 64 11.10 -0.46 -1.74
CA ILE A 64 11.75 -1.58 -1.06
C ILE A 64 13.27 -1.41 -1.09
N ARG A 65 13.84 -1.06 -2.24
CA ARG A 65 15.30 -0.86 -2.38
C ARG A 65 15.82 0.29 -1.52
N CYS A 66 15.10 1.41 -1.46
CA CYS A 66 15.44 2.53 -0.59
C CYS A 66 15.33 2.14 0.88
N SER A 67 14.23 1.50 1.28
CA SER A 67 13.97 1.09 2.66
C SER A 67 15.01 0.09 3.16
N LEU A 68 15.30 -0.97 2.40
CA LEU A 68 16.30 -1.97 2.78
C LEU A 68 17.71 -1.40 2.83
N ARG A 69 18.04 -0.43 1.96
CA ARG A 69 19.34 0.28 2.00
C ARG A 69 19.46 1.21 3.21
N SER A 70 18.36 1.78 3.68
CA SER A 70 18.35 2.71 4.83
C SER A 70 18.43 2.02 6.20
N GLN A 71 18.15 0.72 6.26
CA GLN A 71 18.36 -0.13 7.44
C GLN A 71 19.87 -0.27 7.68
N GLY A 72 20.41 0.45 8.66
CA GLY A 72 21.84 0.45 9.00
C GLY A 72 22.54 1.80 8.87
N LEU A 73 21.82 2.87 8.54
CA LEU A 73 22.35 4.22 8.74
C LEU A 73 22.49 4.48 10.25
N PRO A 74 23.57 5.18 10.69
CA PRO A 74 23.71 5.58 12.09
C PRO A 74 22.45 6.32 12.53
N VAL A 75 21.90 5.94 13.69
CA VAL A 75 20.84 6.72 14.34
C VAL A 75 21.36 8.15 14.47
N ALA A 76 20.74 9.09 13.77
CA ALA A 76 21.08 10.49 13.90
C ALA A 76 20.90 10.91 15.37
N ALA A 77 21.79 11.75 15.86
CA ALA A 77 21.60 12.36 17.18
C ALA A 77 20.26 13.12 17.15
N ILE A 78 19.30 12.66 17.95
CA ILE A 78 18.01 13.32 18.08
C ILE A 78 18.21 14.45 19.09
N GLU A 79 18.34 15.66 18.58
CA GLU A 79 18.35 16.87 19.42
C GLU A 79 16.93 17.40 19.57
N PRO A 80 16.55 17.92 20.76
CA PRO A 80 15.28 18.59 20.93
C PRO A 80 15.21 19.82 20.01
N VAL A 81 14.05 20.03 19.40
CA VAL A 81 13.77 21.21 18.60
C VAL A 81 13.88 22.45 19.49
N THR A 82 14.53 23.50 19.01
CA THR A 82 14.79 24.71 19.79
C THR A 82 13.50 25.42 20.20
N GLU A 83 13.45 25.92 21.43
CA GLU A 83 12.25 26.55 22.03
C GLU A 83 11.73 27.76 21.24
N ASN A 84 12.57 28.41 20.44
CA ASN A 84 12.16 29.51 19.53
C ASN A 84 11.37 29.04 18.30
N THR A 85 11.26 27.73 18.05
CA THR A 85 10.53 27.11 16.93
C THR A 85 9.38 26.22 17.40
N VAL A 86 9.16 26.13 18.71
CA VAL A 86 8.09 25.35 19.33
C VAL A 86 7.23 26.31 20.17
N SER A 87 5.93 26.33 19.93
CA SER A 87 5.00 27.06 20.80
C SER A 87 4.21 26.06 21.64
N THR A 88 4.51 26.00 22.94
CA THR A 88 3.75 25.24 23.92
C THR A 88 2.44 26.00 24.23
N VAL A 89 1.36 25.27 24.53
CA VAL A 89 0.03 25.89 24.75
C VAL A 89 -0.05 26.55 26.14
N GLU A 90 0.79 26.08 27.05
CA GLU A 90 0.86 26.41 28.47
C GLU A 90 1.62 27.71 28.75
N GLU A 91 2.60 28.09 27.91
CA GLU A 91 3.36 29.35 28.04
C GLU A 91 2.78 30.51 27.23
N ARG A 92 1.76 30.24 26.41
CA ARG A 92 1.15 31.26 25.54
C ARG A 92 0.27 32.23 26.31
N THR A 93 0.55 33.52 26.09
CA THR A 93 -0.30 34.63 26.54
C THR A 93 -1.64 34.60 25.80
N ILE A 94 -2.71 35.11 26.42
CA ILE A 94 -4.07 35.11 25.85
C ILE A 94 -4.09 35.86 24.51
N GLU A 95 -3.27 36.89 24.40
CA GLU A 95 -3.12 37.77 23.25
C GLU A 95 -2.55 37.04 22.02
N GLU A 96 -1.64 36.10 22.22
CA GLU A 96 -1.06 35.30 21.14
C GLU A 96 -2.04 34.25 20.62
N LYS A 97 -2.87 33.68 21.51
CA LYS A 97 -3.94 32.75 21.13
C LYS A 97 -4.99 33.45 20.27
N GLU A 98 -5.41 34.65 20.65
CA GLU A 98 -6.38 35.44 19.87
C GLU A 98 -5.84 35.87 18.51
N ARG A 99 -4.55 36.26 18.42
CA ARG A 99 -3.91 36.60 17.14
C ARG A 99 -3.89 35.42 16.17
N TRP A 100 -3.51 34.23 16.63
CA TRP A 100 -3.49 33.04 15.77
C TRP A 100 -4.90 32.57 15.39
N TRP A 101 -5.86 32.68 16.31
CA TRP A 101 -7.27 32.41 16.04
C TRP A 101 -7.81 33.35 14.94
N LYS A 102 -7.52 34.65 15.03
CA LYS A 102 -7.95 35.64 14.05
C LYS A 102 -7.32 35.40 12.68
N ILE A 103 -6.01 35.16 12.62
CA ILE A 103 -5.31 34.82 11.36
C ILE A 103 -5.86 33.53 10.75
N GLY A 104 -6.17 32.53 11.56
CA GLY A 104 -6.74 31.25 11.10
C GLY A 104 -8.15 31.39 10.53
N ILE A 105 -9.00 32.23 11.12
CA ILE A 105 -10.34 32.52 10.60
C ILE A 105 -10.26 33.37 9.33
N GLU A 106 -9.40 34.39 9.29
CA GLU A 106 -9.22 35.25 8.11
C GLU A 106 -8.62 34.50 6.90
N SER A 107 -7.86 33.43 7.13
CA SER A 107 -7.30 32.58 6.06
C SER A 107 -8.29 31.53 5.51
N ASN A 108 -9.49 31.40 6.10
CA ASN A 108 -10.53 30.45 5.71
C ASN A 108 -11.67 31.13 4.93
N LEU A 109 -11.48 32.40 4.54
CA LEU A 109 -12.37 33.19 3.69
C LEU A 109 -11.67 33.53 2.37
#